data_AF-A0A7D5RWZ0-F1
#
_entry.id   AF-A0A7D5RWZ0-F1
#
_cell.length_a   1.000
_cell.length_b   1.000
_cell.length_c   1.000
_cell.angle_alpha   90.00
_cell.angle_beta   90.00
_cell.angle_gamma   90.00
#
_symmetry.space_group_name_H-M   'P 1'
#
loop_
_entity.id
_entity.type
_entity.pdbx_description
1 polymer ?
#
loop_
_entity_poly.entity_id
_entity_poly.type
_entity_poly.pdbx_seq_one_letter_code
_entity_poly.pdbx_strand_id
1 'polypeptide(L)'
;MRSMRLHLVAAFLVTVLPLLSTAMADDQDRAREDVAAGRILPLATIVERATGQFGGTILDAEYECDDDDHGDRNRLPRHRYELKLLTVDGQNPGARLRRGDR
;
A
#
# COMPACT_ATOMS: atom_id res chain seq x y z
N MET A 1 39.12 30.19 24.95
CA MET A 1 38.33 29.05 24.45
C MET A 1 38.01 29.24 22.98
N ARG A 2 38.95 28.97 22.06
CA ARG A 2 38.68 28.89 20.61
C ARG A 2 39.74 27.99 20.00
N SER A 3 39.33 26.83 19.47
CA SER A 3 39.82 26.22 18.21
C SER A 3 39.46 24.73 18.09
N MET A 4 38.58 24.44 17.13
CA MET A 4 38.77 23.46 16.03
C MET A 4 38.86 21.95 16.31
N ARG A 5 37.78 21.21 16.00
CA ARG A 5 37.72 19.85 15.37
C ARG A 5 36.34 19.69 14.72
N LEU A 6 36.11 20.09 13.46
CA LEU A 6 36.45 19.44 12.19
C LEU A 6 35.88 18.00 12.06
N HIS A 7 34.82 17.89 11.23
CA HIS A 7 34.27 16.73 10.53
C HIS A 7 33.81 15.50 11.34
N LEU A 8 32.58 15.53 11.88
CA LEU A 8 31.89 14.28 12.26
C LEU A 8 30.37 14.46 12.42
N VAL A 9 29.69 15.04 11.42
CA VAL A 9 28.20 15.07 11.42
C VAL A 9 27.59 14.63 10.08
N ALA A 10 28.42 14.41 9.03
CA ALA A 10 27.92 14.08 7.69
C ALA A 10 27.86 12.57 7.37
N ALA A 11 28.01 11.68 8.36
CA ALA A 11 28.13 10.23 8.11
C ALA A 11 27.09 9.36 8.84
N PHE A 12 26.02 9.94 9.39
CA PHE A 12 24.96 9.16 10.05
C PHE A 12 23.57 9.28 9.40
N LEU A 13 23.41 10.11 8.36
CA LEU A 13 22.11 10.38 7.75
C LEU A 13 21.75 9.44 6.59
N VAL A 14 22.65 8.52 6.18
CA VAL A 14 22.44 7.69 4.98
C VAL A 14 22.00 6.25 5.30
N THR A 15 22.09 5.79 6.54
CA THR A 15 21.92 4.36 6.86
C THR A 15 20.49 3.93 7.23
N VAL A 16 19.54 4.84 7.42
CA VAL A 16 18.16 4.48 7.82
C VAL A 16 17.21 4.31 6.61
N LEU A 17 17.63 4.71 5.41
CA LEU A 17 16.77 4.65 4.22
C LEU A 17 16.47 3.25 3.65
N PRO A 18 17.30 2.19 3.80
CA PRO A 18 17.00 0.91 3.15
C PRO A 18 15.92 0.08 3.87
N LEU A 19 15.60 0.38 5.13
CA LEU A 19 14.65 -0.42 5.92
C LEU A 19 13.17 -0.20 5.53
N LEU A 20 12.83 0.97 4.98
CA LEU A 20 11.46 1.24 4.52
C LEU A 20 11.16 0.57 3.17
N SER A 21 12.17 0.34 2.31
CA SER A 21 11.95 -0.28 1.01
C SER A 21 11.68 -1.79 1.09
N THR A 22 12.20 -2.48 2.10
CA THR A 22 12.03 -3.95 2.19
C THR A 22 10.62 -4.35 2.60
N ALA A 23 9.98 -3.61 3.51
CA ALA A 23 8.62 -3.92 3.96
C ALA A 23 7.58 -3.73 2.83
N MET A 24 7.65 -2.61 2.12
CA MET A 24 6.76 -2.34 0.97
C MET A 24 6.96 -3.31 -0.20
N ALA A 25 8.18 -3.83 -0.39
CA ALA A 25 8.46 -4.84 -1.40
C ALA A 25 7.83 -6.20 -1.04
N ASP A 26 7.86 -6.59 0.23
CA ASP A 26 7.29 -7.87 0.72
C ASP A 26 5.78 -7.94 0.51
N ASP A 27 5.06 -6.84 0.80
CA ASP A 27 3.61 -6.77 0.60
C ASP A 27 3.21 -6.88 -0.89
N GLN A 28 3.99 -6.27 -1.78
CA GLN A 28 3.78 -6.36 -3.23
C GLN A 28 3.99 -7.78 -3.76
N ASP A 29 5.02 -8.47 -3.30
CA ASP A 29 5.30 -9.85 -3.71
C ASP A 29 4.24 -10.81 -3.16
N ARG A 30 3.82 -10.64 -1.90
CA ARG A 30 2.71 -11.37 -1.32
C ARG A 30 1.39 -11.15 -2.07
N ALA A 31 1.10 -9.92 -2.49
CA ALA A 31 -0.07 -9.62 -3.31
C ALA A 31 -0.05 -10.40 -4.65
N ARG A 32 1.12 -10.50 -5.29
CA ARG A 32 1.28 -11.27 -6.55
C ARG A 32 1.01 -12.74 -6.33
N GLU A 33 1.51 -13.32 -5.24
CA GLU A 33 1.25 -14.71 -4.87
C GLU A 33 -0.24 -14.95 -4.58
N ASP A 34 -0.90 -14.03 -3.87
CA ASP A 34 -2.32 -14.08 -3.57
C ASP A 34 -3.18 -13.98 -4.84
N VAL A 35 -2.79 -13.16 -5.82
CA VAL A 35 -3.44 -13.10 -7.13
C VAL A 35 -3.23 -14.40 -7.90
N ALA A 36 -2.00 -14.92 -7.95
CA ALA A 36 -1.67 -16.16 -8.66
C ALA A 36 -2.43 -17.36 -8.08
N ALA A 37 -2.65 -17.37 -6.76
CA ALA A 37 -3.43 -18.38 -6.06
C ALA A 37 -4.95 -18.16 -6.13
N GLY A 38 -5.42 -17.09 -6.79
CA GLY A 38 -6.84 -16.74 -6.89
C GLY A 38 -7.47 -16.31 -5.56
N ARG A 39 -6.67 -15.96 -4.55
CA ARG A 39 -7.12 -15.49 -3.23
C ARG A 39 -7.64 -14.05 -3.29
N ILE A 40 -7.04 -13.22 -4.13
CA ILE A 40 -7.44 -11.82 -4.37
C ILE A 40 -7.59 -11.54 -5.87
N LEU A 41 -8.32 -10.48 -6.22
CA LEU A 41 -8.50 -10.07 -7.60
C LEU A 41 -7.23 -9.40 -8.15
N PRO A 42 -6.93 -9.55 -9.45
CA PRO A 42 -5.87 -8.78 -10.09
C PRO A 42 -6.11 -7.27 -9.94
N LEU A 43 -5.04 -6.51 -9.70
CA LEU A 43 -5.12 -5.05 -9.57
C LEU A 43 -5.78 -4.40 -10.80
N ALA A 44 -5.50 -4.90 -12.00
CA ALA A 44 -6.12 -4.40 -13.24
C ALA A 44 -7.66 -4.49 -13.21
N THR A 45 -8.20 -5.60 -12.73
CA THR A 45 -9.65 -5.79 -12.58
C THR A 45 -10.24 -4.85 -11.53
N ILE A 46 -9.50 -4.60 -10.45
CA ILE A 46 -9.94 -3.68 -9.39
C ILE A 46 -9.96 -2.24 -9.92
N VAL A 47 -8.93 -1.82 -10.65
CA VAL A 47 -8.83 -0.51 -11.29
C VAL A 47 -9.94 -0.31 -12.32
N GLU A 48 -10.20 -1.30 -13.17
CA GLU A 48 -11.30 -1.25 -14.15
C GLU A 48 -12.64 -1.03 -13.47
N ARG A 49 -12.93 -1.78 -12.39
CA ARG A 49 -14.18 -1.60 -11.63
C ARG A 49 -14.26 -0.23 -10.96
N ALA A 50 -13.19 0.23 -10.34
CA ALA A 50 -13.16 1.51 -9.65
C ALA A 50 -13.35 2.67 -10.62
N THR A 51 -12.64 2.69 -11.74
CA THR A 51 -12.78 3.72 -12.78
C THR A 51 -14.17 3.67 -13.44
N GLY A 52 -14.74 2.48 -13.65
CA GLY A 52 -16.11 2.34 -14.16
C GLY A 52 -17.18 2.85 -13.18
N GLN A 53 -16.98 2.66 -11.87
CA GLN A 53 -17.94 3.05 -10.83
C GLN A 53 -17.83 4.52 -10.43
N PHE A 54 -16.61 5.03 -10.25
CA PHE A 54 -16.36 6.36 -9.70
C PHE A 54 -15.88 7.37 -10.74
N GLY A 55 -15.52 6.93 -11.94
CA GLY A 55 -14.85 7.76 -12.93
C GLY A 55 -13.45 8.19 -12.49
N GLY A 56 -12.85 9.12 -13.24
CA GLY A 56 -11.56 9.71 -12.89
C GLY A 56 -10.34 8.83 -13.22
N THR A 57 -9.19 9.27 -12.72
CA THR A 57 -7.89 8.61 -12.92
C THR A 57 -7.38 8.04 -11.60
N ILE A 58 -6.95 6.78 -11.57
CA ILE A 58 -6.27 6.20 -10.42
C ILE A 58 -4.89 6.84 -10.29
N LEU A 59 -4.59 7.40 -9.14
CA LEU A 59 -3.28 7.97 -8.81
C LEU A 59 -2.39 6.97 -8.09
N ASP A 60 -2.99 6.13 -7.25
CA ASP A 60 -2.28 5.23 -6.36
C ASP A 60 -3.14 4.02 -6.00
N ALA A 61 -2.48 2.91 -5.73
CA ALA A 61 -3.11 1.67 -5.32
C ALA A 61 -2.22 0.95 -4.29
N GLU A 62 -2.69 0.94 -3.05
CA GLU A 62 -2.01 0.30 -1.92
C GLU A 62 -2.71 -1.02 -1.58
N TYR A 63 -1.92 -2.03 -1.25
CA TYR A 63 -2.40 -3.33 -0.80
C TYR A 63 -2.10 -3.50 0.69
N GLU A 64 -3.12 -3.83 1.47
CA GLU A 64 -3.00 -4.16 2.88
C GLU A 64 -3.56 -5.56 3.13
N CYS A 65 -2.84 -6.33 3.94
CA CYS A 65 -3.31 -7.61 4.46
C CYS A 65 -3.24 -7.55 5.98
N ASP A 66 -4.39 -7.32 6.62
CA ASP A 66 -4.47 -7.40 8.08
C ASP A 66 -4.40 -8.89 8.48
N ASP A 67 -3.21 -9.33 8.91
CA ASP A 67 -2.95 -10.58 9.63
C ASP A 67 -2.81 -10.36 11.15
N ASP A 68 -2.71 -9.10 11.57
CA ASP A 68 -2.68 -8.62 12.94
C ASP A 68 -4.03 -8.85 13.65
N ASP A 69 -4.31 -10.09 13.99
CA ASP A 69 -5.35 -10.42 14.96
C ASP A 69 -4.71 -10.61 16.33
N HIS A 70 -5.15 -9.79 17.28
CA HIS A 70 -4.80 -9.84 18.69
C HIS A 70 -5.31 -11.13 19.39
N GLY A 71 -4.90 -12.31 18.90
CA GLY A 71 -5.08 -13.59 19.57
C GLY A 71 -6.10 -14.56 18.97
N ASP A 72 -6.89 -14.18 17.95
CA ASP A 72 -7.81 -15.11 17.29
C ASP A 72 -7.15 -15.78 16.06
N ARG A 73 -6.57 -16.96 16.31
CA ARG A 73 -5.89 -17.77 15.28
C ARG A 73 -6.85 -18.36 14.24
N ASN A 74 -8.15 -18.23 14.42
CA ASN A 74 -9.15 -18.79 13.52
C ASN A 74 -9.73 -17.73 12.56
N ARG A 75 -9.32 -16.46 12.69
CA ARG A 75 -9.74 -15.42 11.76
C ARG A 75 -8.90 -15.49 10.48
N LEU A 76 -9.59 -15.52 9.35
CA LEU A 76 -8.94 -15.45 8.04
C LEU A 76 -8.35 -14.04 7.82
N PRO A 77 -7.18 -13.93 7.16
CA PRO A 77 -6.56 -12.66 6.84
C PRO A 77 -7.51 -11.79 6.01
N ARG A 78 -7.48 -10.47 6.25
CA ARG A 78 -8.32 -9.52 5.53
C ARG A 78 -7.49 -8.76 4.51
N HIS A 79 -7.69 -9.14 3.25
CA HIS A 79 -7.14 -8.44 2.10
C HIS A 79 -7.94 -7.17 1.79
N ARG A 80 -7.24 -6.05 1.60
CA ARG A 80 -7.82 -4.75 1.24
C ARG A 80 -6.95 -4.06 0.18
N TYR A 81 -7.63 -3.42 -0.78
CA TYR A 81 -7.00 -2.44 -1.66
C TYR A 81 -7.53 -1.05 -1.30
N GLU A 82 -6.61 -0.10 -1.17
CA GLU A 82 -6.93 1.32 -1.05
C GLU A 82 -6.53 2.02 -2.35
N LEU A 83 -7.51 2.62 -3.02
CA LEU A 83 -7.32 3.34 -4.27
C LEU A 83 -7.45 4.84 -4.03
N LYS A 84 -6.48 5.62 -4.52
CA LYS A 84 -6.60 7.09 -4.58
C LYS A 84 -7.01 7.49 -5.99
N LEU A 85 -8.11 8.23 -6.09
CA LEU A 85 -8.69 8.63 -7.37
C LEU A 85 -8.68 10.15 -7.51
N LEU A 86 -8.49 10.61 -8.74
CA LEU A 86 -8.69 12.01 -9.12
C LEU A 86 -9.87 12.08 -10.08
N THR A 87 -11.01 12.61 -9.62
CA THR A 87 -12.15 12.88 -10.50
C THR A 87 -11.93 14.18 -11.27
N VAL A 88 -12.67 14.36 -12.37
CA VAL A 88 -12.63 15.59 -13.18
C VAL A 88 -12.99 16.85 -12.40
N ASP A 89 -13.75 16.72 -11.30
CA ASP A 89 -14.12 17.82 -10.41
C ASP A 89 -13.04 18.13 -9.35
N GLY A 90 -11.90 17.42 -9.38
CA GLY A 90 -10.81 17.58 -8.42
C GLY A 90 -11.10 17.02 -7.02
N GLN A 91 -12.21 16.29 -6.87
CA GLN A 91 -12.56 15.64 -5.61
C GLN A 91 -11.91 14.25 -5.55
N ASN A 92 -11.31 13.89 -4.40
CA ASN A 92 -10.77 12.56 -4.15
C ASN A 92 -11.78 11.72 -3.35
N PRO A 93 -12.69 10.98 -3.99
CA PRO A 93 -13.54 10.04 -3.30
C PRO A 93 -12.70 8.80 -2.98
N GLY A 94 -12.10 8.73 -1.79
CA GLY A 94 -11.41 7.51 -1.37
C GLY A 94 -12.34 6.31 -1.49
N ALA A 95 -12.10 5.44 -2.47
CA ALA A 95 -12.97 4.30 -2.76
C ALA A 95 -12.43 3.06 -2.04
N ARG A 96 -13.13 2.60 -0.99
CA ARG A 96 -12.87 1.32 -0.33
C ARG A 96 -13.76 0.25 -0.94
N LEU A 97 -13.23 -0.54 -1.87
CA LEU A 97 -13.94 -1.70 -2.40
C LEU A 97 -13.87 -2.86 -1.39
N ARG A 98 -15.02 -3.21 -0.81
CA ARG A 98 -15.18 -4.33 0.13
C ARG A 98 -15.73 -5.54 -0.61
N ARG A 99 -15.24 -6.73 -0.25
CA ARG A 99 -15.80 -8.01 -0.70
C ARG A 99 -17.24 -8.12 -0.20
N GLY A 100 -18.21 -7.96 -1.10
CA GLY A 100 -19.64 -8.06 -0.77
C GLY A 100 -20.60 -7.42 -1.76
N ASP A 101 -20.16 -6.46 -2.58
CA ASP A 101 -21.05 -5.79 -3.54
C ASP A 101 -21.33 -6.68 -4.76
N ARG A 102 -22.41 -7.46 -4.64
CA ARG A 102 -23.21 -7.99 -5.74
C ARG A 102 -24.66 -7.70 -5.46
#